data_AF-A0A1B8Y262-F1
#
_entry.id   AF-A0A1B8Y262-F1
#
_cell.length_a   1.000
_cell.length_b   1.000
_cell.length_c   1.000
_cell.angle_alpha   90.00
_cell.angle_beta   90.00
_cell.angle_gamma   90.00
#
_symmetry.space_group_name_H-M   'P 1'
#
loop_
_entity.id
_entity.type
_entity.pdbx_description
1 polymer ?
#
loop_
_entity_poly.entity_id
_entity_poly.type
_entity_poly.pdbx_seq_one_letter_code
_entity_poly.pdbx_strand_id
1 'polypeptide(L)'
;VCRNTATPQWRAKSSFLLEKPHNESVKITVKDKNHGSLGTFTLQLSELLLAENLTMEGWHQLDAAFPQGSVWIRFELRVLVPPKEVESLNDS
;
A
#
# COMPACT_ATOMS: atom_id res chain seq x y z
N VAL A 1 15.48 0.95 7.79
CA VAL A 1 16.42 0.04 7.09
C VAL A 1 16.83 -1.04 8.09
N CYS A 2 16.64 -2.31 7.76
CA CYS A 2 17.08 -3.44 8.59
C CYS A 2 18.47 -3.89 8.11
N ARG A 3 19.36 -4.30 9.02
CA ARG A 3 20.72 -4.76 8.68
C ARG A 3 20.84 -6.27 8.89
N ASN A 4 21.44 -6.96 7.93
CA ASN A 4 21.90 -8.34 8.03
C ASN A 4 20.86 -9.34 8.57
N THR A 5 19.66 -9.35 7.98
CA THR A 5 18.58 -10.28 8.35
C THR A 5 17.77 -10.69 7.13
N ALA A 6 17.38 -11.97 7.08
CA ALA A 6 16.43 -12.52 6.10
C ALA A 6 14.96 -12.30 6.50
N THR A 7 14.71 -11.84 7.73
CA THR A 7 13.36 -11.57 8.28
C THR A 7 13.25 -10.13 8.80
N PRO A 8 13.43 -9.13 7.92
CA PRO A 8 13.38 -7.72 8.32
C PRO A 8 12.01 -7.32 8.87
N GLN A 9 12.00 -6.56 9.98
CA GLN A 9 10.82 -5.89 10.50
C GLN A 9 10.95 -4.38 10.29
N TRP A 10 10.22 -3.84 9.32
CA TRP A 10 10.29 -2.40 9.02
C TRP A 10 9.36 -1.56 9.89
N ARG A 11 8.17 -2.07 10.22
CA ARG A 11 7.09 -1.32 10.90
C ARG A 11 6.87 0.08 10.30
N ALA A 12 6.98 0.17 8.98
CA ALA A 12 6.86 1.42 8.24
C ALA A 12 5.41 1.67 7.83
N LYS A 13 5.01 2.93 7.80
CA LYS A 13 3.73 3.39 7.27
C LYS A 13 3.97 4.48 6.25
N SER A 14 3.25 4.43 5.13
CA SER A 14 3.30 5.46 4.10
C SER A 14 1.91 5.70 3.54
N SER A 15 1.66 6.91 3.05
CA SER A 15 0.39 7.31 2.46
C SER A 15 0.67 8.25 1.29
N PHE A 16 -0.17 8.18 0.27
CA PHE A 16 -0.05 8.97 -0.95
C PHE A 16 -1.45 9.21 -1.51
N LEU A 17 -1.57 10.23 -2.38
CA LEU A 17 -2.81 10.54 -3.07
C LEU A 17 -2.95 9.67 -4.32
N LEU A 18 -4.19 9.36 -4.66
CA LEU A 18 -4.58 8.57 -5.82
C LEU A 18 -5.56 9.38 -6.65
N GLU A 19 -5.41 9.34 -7.97
CA GLU A 19 -6.31 10.05 -8.87
C GLU A 19 -7.43 9.13 -9.37
N LYS A 20 -7.08 7.92 -9.79
CA LYS A 20 -7.98 6.98 -10.47
C LYS A 20 -7.73 5.54 -9.98
N PRO A 21 -8.22 5.18 -8.77
CA PRO A 21 -7.92 3.89 -8.15
C PRO A 21 -8.44 2.67 -8.93
N HIS A 22 -9.30 2.86 -9.93
CA HIS A 22 -9.75 1.78 -10.81
C HIS A 22 -8.71 1.36 -11.86
N ASN A 23 -7.76 2.25 -12.21
CA ASN A 23 -6.75 2.04 -13.26
C ASN A 23 -5.30 2.15 -12.73
N GLU A 24 -5.13 2.33 -11.43
CA GLU A 24 -3.83 2.54 -10.79
C GLU A 24 -3.39 1.28 -10.03
N SER A 25 -2.07 1.14 -9.86
CA SER A 25 -1.48 0.03 -9.11
C SER A 25 -0.37 0.53 -8.19
N VAL A 26 -0.13 -0.21 -7.11
CA VAL A 26 0.93 0.06 -6.14
C VAL A 26 1.98 -1.02 -6.27
N LYS A 27 3.18 -0.64 -6.71
CA LYS A 27 4.33 -1.53 -6.77
C LYS A 27 5.24 -1.32 -5.57
N ILE A 28 5.45 -2.38 -4.81
CA ILE A 28 6.44 -2.47 -3.76
C ILE A 28 7.69 -3.17 -4.31
N THR A 29 8.85 -2.63 -3.99
CA THR A 29 10.15 -3.23 -4.33
C THR A 29 10.97 -3.37 -3.06
N VAL A 30 11.29 -4.61 -2.70
CA VAL A 30 12.22 -4.89 -1.61
C VAL A 30 13.63 -4.83 -2.18
N LYS A 31 14.49 -4.00 -1.59
CA LYS A 31 15.87 -3.82 -2.05
C LYS A 31 16.86 -4.06 -0.91
N ASP A 32 17.93 -4.76 -1.25
CA ASP A 32 19.17 -4.73 -0.48
C ASP A 32 20.04 -3.55 -0.93
N LYS A 33 20.75 -2.94 0.01
CA LYS A 33 21.61 -1.77 -0.28
C LYS A 33 22.79 -2.09 -1.19
N ASN A 34 23.34 -3.30 -1.08
CA ASN A 34 24.54 -3.72 -1.80
C ASN A 34 24.19 -4.55 -3.03
N HIS A 35 23.10 -5.31 -2.99
CA HIS A 35 22.74 -6.29 -4.01
C HIS A 35 21.54 -5.89 -4.90
N GLY A 36 20.91 -4.74 -4.64
CA GLY A 36 19.83 -4.22 -5.48
C GLY A 36 18.46 -4.84 -5.16
N SER A 37 17.62 -5.08 -6.17
CA SER A 37 16.25 -5.57 -5.97
C SER A 37 16.22 -7.04 -5.56
N LEU A 38 15.59 -7.33 -4.43
CA LEU A 38 15.34 -8.70 -3.93
C LEU A 38 14.00 -9.26 -4.38
N GLY A 39 13.09 -8.40 -4.85
CA GLY A 39 11.80 -8.83 -5.39
C GLY A 39 10.77 -7.71 -5.40
N THR A 40 9.68 -7.93 -6.14
CA THR A 40 8.60 -6.96 -6.29
C THR A 40 7.24 -7.57 -6.01
N PHE A 41 6.32 -6.76 -5.51
CA PHE A 41 4.89 -7.10 -5.44
C PHE A 41 4.10 -5.93 -6.00
N THR A 42 3.10 -6.21 -6.85
CA THR A 42 2.24 -5.18 -7.44
C THR A 42 0.80 -5.49 -7.06
N LEU A 43 0.12 -4.53 -6.44
CA LEU A 43 -1.29 -4.59 -6.11
C LEU A 43 -2.08 -3.72 -7.09
N GLN A 44 -3.09 -4.30 -7.75
CA GLN A 44 -4.07 -3.51 -8.50
C GLN A 44 -5.05 -2.88 -7.51
N LEU A 45 -5.24 -1.55 -7.57
CA LEU A 45 -6.10 -0.86 -6.61
C LEU A 45 -7.59 -1.19 -6.80
N SER A 46 -7.96 -1.74 -7.95
CA SER A 46 -9.28 -2.33 -8.19
C SER A 46 -9.59 -3.48 -7.23
N GLU A 47 -8.60 -4.25 -6.79
CA GLU A 47 -8.78 -5.33 -5.79
C GLU A 47 -9.17 -4.75 -4.43
N LEU A 48 -8.53 -3.65 -4.01
CA LEU A 48 -8.85 -2.93 -2.77
C LEU A 48 -10.24 -2.30 -2.80
N LEU A 49 -10.70 -1.83 -3.97
CA LEU A 49 -12.05 -1.28 -4.12
C LEU A 49 -13.15 -2.33 -3.89
N LEU A 50 -12.83 -3.61 -4.10
CA LEU A 50 -13.74 -4.74 -3.87
C LEU A 50 -13.61 -5.35 -2.47
N ALA A 51 -12.53 -5.02 -1.75
CA ALA A 51 -12.25 -5.57 -0.43
C ALA A 51 -13.15 -4.96 0.65
N GLU A 52 -13.47 -5.76 1.67
CA GLU A 52 -14.21 -5.28 2.83
C GLU A 52 -13.46 -4.13 3.50
N ASN A 53 -14.18 -3.07 3.87
CA ASN A 53 -13.62 -1.87 4.50
C ASN A 53 -12.49 -1.22 3.70
N LEU A 54 -12.42 -1.47 2.38
CA LEU A 54 -11.36 -0.98 1.48
C LEU A 54 -9.95 -1.33 1.99
N THR A 55 -9.83 -2.51 2.61
CA THR A 55 -8.63 -2.93 3.34
C THR A 55 -8.23 -4.34 2.93
N MET A 56 -6.94 -4.54 2.70
CA MET A 56 -6.33 -5.86 2.49
C MET A 56 -5.12 -5.99 3.38
N GLU A 57 -4.96 -7.12 4.06
CA GLU A 57 -3.79 -7.38 4.91
C GLU A 57 -3.36 -8.83 4.84
N GLY A 58 -2.05 -9.06 4.83
CA GLY A 58 -1.51 -10.41 4.79
C GLY A 58 -0.10 -10.51 4.22
N TRP A 59 0.33 -11.75 4.05
CA TRP A 59 1.57 -12.08 3.36
C TRP A 59 1.35 -12.11 1.85
N HIS A 60 2.21 -11.38 1.13
CA HIS A 60 2.23 -11.34 -0.32
C HIS A 60 3.58 -11.85 -0.82
N GLN A 61 3.53 -12.78 -1.76
CA GLN A 61 4.73 -13.35 -2.38
C GLN A 61 5.38 -12.31 -3.31
N LEU A 62 6.70 -12.21 -3.23
CA LEU A 62 7.47 -11.34 -4.11
C LEU A 62 7.77 -12.07 -5.42
N ASP A 63 7.54 -11.40 -6.53
CA ASP A 63 8.08 -11.75 -7.82
C ASP A 63 9.59 -11.51 -7.83
N ALA A 64 10.35 -12.61 -7.86
CA ALA A 64 11.80 -12.68 -7.82
C ALA A 64 12.30 -14.01 -8.40
N ALA A 65 13.59 -14.04 -8.75
CA ALA A 65 14.29 -15.31 -9.00
C ALA A 65 14.34 -16.13 -7.70
N PHE A 66 14.29 -17.46 -7.80
CA PHE A 66 14.25 -18.35 -6.65
C PHE A 66 15.51 -18.22 -5.77
N PRO A 67 15.39 -18.26 -4.43
CA PRO A 67 14.18 -18.45 -3.63
C PRO A 67 13.30 -17.20 -3.56
N GLN A 68 11.98 -17.39 -3.69
CA GLN A 68 11.03 -16.28 -3.59
C GLN A 68 10.75 -15.92 -2.13
N GLY A 69 10.87 -14.63 -1.81
CA GLY A 69 10.52 -14.08 -0.51
C GLY A 69 9.03 -13.72 -0.42
N SER A 70 8.57 -13.43 0.79
CA SER A 70 7.24 -12.86 1.04
C SER A 70 7.34 -11.62 1.91
N VAL A 71 6.40 -10.69 1.75
CA VAL A 71 6.31 -9.47 2.54
C VAL A 71 4.92 -9.36 3.17
N TRP A 72 4.86 -9.04 4.46
CA TRP A 72 3.59 -8.78 5.14
C TRP A 72 3.26 -7.29 5.03
N ILE A 73 2.08 -6.96 4.50
CA ILE A 73 1.65 -5.57 4.30
C ILE A 73 0.15 -5.46 4.58
N ARG A 74 -0.25 -4.32 5.12
CA ARG A 74 -1.64 -3.88 5.22
C ARG A 74 -1.83 -2.65 4.33
N PHE A 75 -2.77 -2.74 3.40
CA PHE A 75 -3.18 -1.65 2.53
C PHE A 75 -4.55 -1.15 2.96
N GLU A 76 -4.71 0.16 3.00
CA GLU A 76 -5.99 0.82 3.28
C GLU A 76 -6.23 1.91 2.25
N LEU A 77 -7.40 1.90 1.62
CA LEU A 77 -7.84 2.97 0.73
C LEU A 77 -8.90 3.81 1.44
N ARG A 78 -8.78 5.14 1.32
CA ARG A 78 -9.71 6.12 1.93
C ARG A 78 -10.19 7.09 0.86
N VAL A 79 -11.50 7.32 0.82
CA VAL A 79 -12.12 8.28 -0.09
C VAL A 79 -11.97 9.68 0.48
N LEU A 80 -11.39 10.59 -0.30
CA LEU A 80 -11.30 12.00 0.07
C LEU A 80 -12.63 12.68 -0.25
N VAL A 81 -13.34 13.09 0.79
CA VAL A 81 -14.59 13.84 0.67
C VAL A 81 -14.32 15.27 1.16
N PRO A 82 -14.60 16.30 0.35
CA PRO A 82 -14.51 17.68 0.80
C PRO A 82 -15.42 17.90 2.03
N PRO A 83 -15.03 18.78 2.98
CA PRO A 83 -15.94 19.19 4.03
C PRO A 83 -17.25 19.69 3.42
N LYS A 84 -18.39 19.28 3.99
CA LYS A 84 -19.66 19.93 3.65
C LYS A 84 -19.57 21.37 4.12
N GLU A 85 -19.83 22.32 3.23
CA GLU A 85 -20.05 23.70 3.64
C GLU A 85 -21.20 23.70 4.65
N VAL A 86 -20.91 24.10 5.88
CA VAL A 86 -21.95 24.37 6.87
C VAL A 86 -22.57 25.68 6.41
N GLU A 87 -23.73 25.61 5.74
CA GLU A 87 -24.59 26.77 5.57
C GLU A 87 -24.83 27.34 6.97
N SER A 88 -24.18 28.46 7.28
CA SER A 88 -24.52 29.25 8.45
C SER A 88 -25.97 29.66 8.27
N LEU A 89 -26.86 29.01 9.03
CA LEU A 89 -28.22 29.46 9.22
C LEU A 89 -28.14 30.92 9.66
N ASN A 90 -28.38 31.82 8.71
CA ASN A 90 -28.66 33.21 8.99
C ASN A 90 -30.03 33.22 9.68
N ASP A 91 -29.99 33.09 11.01
CA ASP A 91 -31.13 33.36 11.87
C ASP A 91 -31.52 34.82 11.61
N SER A 92 -32.70 35.01 11.01
CA SER A 92 -33.28 36.30 10.63
C SER A 92 -34.08 36.88 11.78
#